data_AF-A0A5B7HI05-F1
#
_entry.id   AF-A0A5B7HI05-F1
#
_cell.length_a   1.000
_cell.length_b   1.000
_cell.length_c   1.000
_cell.angle_alpha   90.00
_cell.angle_beta   90.00
_cell.angle_gamma   90.00
#
_symmetry.space_group_name_H-M   'P 1'
#
loop_
_entity.id
_entity.type
_entity.pdbx_description
1 polymer ?
#
loop_
_entity_poly.entity_id
_entity_poly.type
_entity_poly.pdbx_seq_one_letter_code
_entity_poly.pdbx_strand_id
1 'polypeptide(L)'
;MRDHQDVSHGTLEDIDEALKKWTKTVTNVTARHVPTKTHKMTAGPRPSRNTVLTQFQFRALRERAERTGWTMNDYRWYTHLRQTLHDLRRTVAKQYWGKTLTDMTAQYKVPRRFWSKQKTLSGQTKGPNSYLIDDDGLKHHSDKDKERLFTTIWEQVFKDDEDEDEEGNDDDGDNIVHDFMRINSHRTTPEHMANPTRLTGTSHLDCVISTEELRAIRSSKATAPGSSGIGKTILLHLPRAALRRLGHIYSAAVSAGYFPDGLKGAEMRLIPKAGKNPTQPGNYRPISLLEVHGKMLERVVGRRLQAHLEEEGLLSTAQYGFRRERGTVHAITVATDWPST
;
A
#
# COMPACT_ATOMS: atom_id res chain seq x y z
N MET A 1 -30.67 -29.65 11.83
CA MET A 1 -29.99 -28.71 10.91
C MET A 1 -28.63 -28.40 11.53
N ARG A 2 -27.53 -28.85 10.94
CA ARG A 2 -26.19 -28.48 11.42
C ARG A 2 -26.01 -26.98 11.18
N ASP A 3 -25.52 -26.25 12.17
CA ASP A 3 -25.21 -24.84 12.04
C ASP A 3 -24.09 -24.71 10.99
N HIS A 4 -24.41 -24.31 9.76
CA HIS A 4 -23.49 -24.16 8.61
C HIS A 4 -22.49 -23.00 8.81
N GLN A 5 -21.96 -22.85 10.02
CA GLN A 5 -21.23 -21.68 10.49
C GLN A 5 -20.03 -22.02 11.38
N ASP A 6 -19.93 -23.27 11.84
CA ASP A 6 -18.79 -23.72 12.62
C ASP A 6 -17.73 -24.33 11.70
N VAL A 7 -16.59 -23.64 11.57
CA VAL A 7 -15.42 -24.07 10.79
C VAL A 7 -14.33 -24.69 11.69
N SER A 8 -14.64 -24.93 12.97
CA SER A 8 -13.71 -25.51 13.93
C SER A 8 -13.13 -26.85 13.46
N HIS A 9 -13.90 -27.63 12.71
CA HIS A 9 -13.49 -28.90 12.11
C HIS A 9 -13.62 -28.90 10.57
N GLY A 10 -13.59 -27.71 9.94
CA GLY A 10 -13.73 -27.58 8.48
C GLY A 10 -12.43 -27.91 7.72
N THR A 11 -12.56 -28.18 6.42
CA THR A 11 -11.39 -28.25 5.51
C THR A 11 -10.82 -26.87 5.24
N LEU A 12 -9.69 -26.80 4.52
CA LEU A 12 -9.11 -25.53 4.09
C LEU A 12 -10.08 -24.73 3.20
N GLU A 13 -10.81 -25.41 2.32
CA GLU A 13 -11.85 -24.79 1.48
C GLU A 13 -13.01 -24.24 2.31
N ASP A 14 -13.43 -24.93 3.37
CA ASP A 14 -14.48 -24.43 4.27
C ASP A 14 -14.05 -23.13 4.98
N ILE A 15 -12.78 -23.04 5.38
CA ILE A 15 -12.19 -21.84 5.99
C ILE A 15 -12.24 -20.67 4.99
N ASP A 16 -11.80 -20.90 3.76
CA ASP A 16 -11.82 -19.90 2.70
C ASP A 16 -13.25 -19.48 2.31
N GLU A 17 -14.18 -20.42 2.20
CA GLU A 17 -15.58 -20.10 1.92
C GLU A 17 -16.20 -19.28 3.05
N ALA A 18 -15.94 -19.64 4.31
CA ALA A 18 -16.39 -18.89 5.47
C ALA A 18 -15.82 -17.47 5.51
N LEU A 19 -14.53 -17.32 5.19
CA LEU A 19 -13.88 -16.02 5.07
C LEU A 19 -14.50 -15.20 3.93
N LYS A 20 -14.66 -15.77 2.75
CA LYS A 20 -15.26 -15.11 1.59
C LYS A 20 -16.69 -14.65 1.89
N LYS A 21 -17.47 -15.48 2.57
CA LYS A 21 -18.82 -15.14 3.03
C LYS A 21 -18.80 -14.02 4.06
N TRP A 22 -17.88 -14.05 5.01
CA TRP A 22 -17.69 -12.98 5.99
C TRP A 22 -17.36 -11.65 5.29
N THR A 23 -16.35 -11.65 4.42
CA THR A 23 -15.90 -10.47 3.66
C THR A 23 -17.04 -9.92 2.81
N LYS A 24 -17.74 -10.76 2.04
CA LYS A 24 -18.90 -10.35 1.23
C LYS A 24 -20.04 -9.76 2.07
N THR A 25 -20.28 -10.31 3.27
CA THR A 25 -21.32 -9.79 4.17
C THR A 25 -20.96 -8.40 4.66
N VAL A 26 -19.72 -8.22 5.12
CA VAL A 26 -19.22 -6.92 5.60
C VAL A 26 -19.24 -5.88 4.48
N THR A 27 -18.70 -6.20 3.30
CA THR A 27 -18.67 -5.27 2.16
C THR A 27 -20.08 -4.87 1.72
N ASN A 28 -21.00 -5.83 1.57
CA ASN A 28 -22.40 -5.55 1.20
C ASN A 28 -23.11 -4.66 2.22
N VAL A 29 -22.94 -4.93 3.52
CA VAL A 29 -23.55 -4.10 4.58
C VAL A 29 -22.96 -2.70 4.54
N THR A 30 -21.64 -2.56 4.40
CA THR A 30 -20.99 -1.25 4.34
C THR A 30 -21.40 -0.46 3.11
N ALA A 31 -21.50 -1.08 1.94
CA ALA A 31 -21.94 -0.41 0.71
C ALA A 31 -23.39 0.12 0.80
N ARG A 32 -24.25 -0.56 1.57
CA ARG A 32 -25.66 -0.17 1.76
C ARG A 32 -25.86 0.94 2.79
N HIS A 33 -25.03 0.97 3.84
CA HIS A 33 -25.28 1.81 5.02
C HIS A 33 -24.25 2.91 5.24
N VAL A 34 -23.05 2.80 4.67
CA VAL A 34 -22.00 3.81 4.81
C VAL A 34 -22.12 4.79 3.64
N PRO A 35 -22.46 6.07 3.89
CA PRO A 35 -22.59 7.04 2.82
C PRO A 35 -21.23 7.33 2.17
N THR A 36 -21.16 7.21 0.85
CA THR A 36 -19.98 7.57 0.07
C THR A 36 -19.97 9.07 -0.20
N LYS A 37 -18.85 9.73 0.08
CA LYS A 37 -18.67 11.15 -0.19
C LYS A 37 -17.86 11.35 -1.46
N THR A 38 -18.53 11.68 -2.56
CA THR A 38 -17.84 12.04 -3.80
C THR A 38 -17.34 13.48 -3.74
N HIS A 39 -16.03 13.67 -3.82
CA HIS A 39 -15.43 15.00 -3.94
C HIS A 39 -15.39 15.42 -5.41
N LYS A 40 -16.16 16.44 -5.80
CA LYS A 40 -16.00 17.07 -7.12
C LYS A 40 -14.73 17.92 -7.10
N MET A 41 -13.78 17.63 -7.98
CA MET A 41 -12.64 18.51 -8.24
C MET A 41 -13.11 19.68 -9.10
N THR A 42 -12.90 20.93 -8.67
CA THR A 42 -13.08 22.08 -9.58
C THR A 42 -11.91 22.14 -10.54
N ALA A 43 -12.22 22.40 -11.82
CA ALA A 43 -11.20 22.67 -12.82
C ALA A 43 -10.36 23.89 -12.39
N GLY A 44 -9.02 23.76 -12.48
CA GLY A 44 -8.11 24.88 -12.22
C GLY A 44 -8.26 26.02 -13.24
N PRO A 45 -7.48 27.11 -13.09
CA PRO A 45 -7.50 28.23 -14.03
C PRO A 45 -7.31 27.76 -15.47
N ARG A 46 -8.23 28.13 -16.37
CA ARG A 46 -8.09 27.86 -17.81
C ARG A 46 -6.96 28.73 -18.37
N PRO A 47 -6.06 28.18 -19.20
CA PRO A 47 -5.02 28.97 -19.84
C PRO A 47 -5.64 30.05 -20.74
N SER A 48 -5.07 31.25 -20.75
CA SER A 48 -5.49 32.30 -21.67
C SER A 48 -5.06 31.96 -23.10
N ARG A 49 -5.68 32.58 -24.11
CA ARG A 49 -5.29 32.43 -25.52
C ARG A 49 -3.79 32.64 -25.72
N ASN A 50 -3.22 33.66 -25.07
CA ASN A 50 -1.78 33.93 -25.12
C ASN A 50 -0.96 32.81 -24.48
N THR A 51 -1.39 32.25 -23.34
CA THR A 51 -0.71 31.09 -22.74
C THR A 51 -0.69 29.88 -23.68
N VAL A 52 -1.79 29.64 -24.42
CA VAL A 52 -1.87 28.54 -25.39
C VAL A 52 -0.94 28.80 -26.58
N LEU A 53 -0.95 30.02 -27.13
CA LEU A 53 -0.08 30.40 -28.25
C LEU A 53 1.40 30.33 -27.88
N THR A 54 1.80 30.85 -26.71
CA THR A 54 3.18 30.76 -26.22
C THR A 54 3.59 29.31 -25.94
N GLN A 55 2.68 28.45 -25.48
CA GLN A 55 2.94 27.01 -25.36
C GLN A 55 3.19 26.35 -26.71
N PHE A 56 2.42 26.72 -27.73
CA PHE A 56 2.61 26.22 -29.08
C PHE A 56 3.97 26.64 -29.64
N GLN A 57 4.32 27.92 -29.52
CA GLN A 57 5.63 28.44 -29.91
C GLN A 57 6.78 27.75 -29.16
N PHE A 58 6.62 27.53 -27.85
CA PHE A 58 7.60 26.83 -27.03
C PHE A 58 7.82 25.37 -27.48
N ARG A 59 6.74 24.66 -27.83
CA ARG A 59 6.83 23.29 -28.38
C ARG A 59 7.48 23.28 -29.76
N ALA A 60 7.04 24.15 -30.66
CA ALA A 60 7.58 24.25 -32.01
C ALA A 60 9.09 24.57 -32.01
N LEU A 61 9.54 25.48 -31.14
CA LEU A 61 10.96 25.78 -30.96
C LEU A 61 11.75 24.55 -30.52
N ARG A 62 11.22 23.81 -29.52
CA ARG A 62 11.87 22.62 -28.98
C ARG A 62 11.95 21.50 -30.02
N GLU A 63 10.85 21.22 -30.71
CA GLU A 63 10.79 20.22 -31.78
C GLU A 63 11.68 20.56 -32.98
N ARG A 64 11.89 21.85 -33.27
CA ARG A 64 12.87 22.29 -34.27
C ARG A 64 14.30 22.06 -33.76
N ALA A 65 14.62 22.56 -32.57
CA ALA A 65 15.96 22.47 -32.00
C ALA A 65 16.42 21.02 -31.73
N GLU A 66 15.48 20.12 -31.41
CA GLU A 66 15.76 18.67 -31.29
C GLU A 66 16.08 18.02 -32.65
N ARG A 67 15.56 18.55 -33.78
CA ARG A 67 15.87 18.03 -35.12
C ARG A 67 17.14 18.64 -35.74
N THR A 68 17.35 19.94 -35.57
CA THR A 68 18.42 20.68 -36.26
C THR A 68 19.63 20.99 -35.38
N GLY A 69 19.57 20.65 -34.09
CA GLY A 69 20.54 21.05 -33.08
C GLY A 69 20.21 22.42 -32.46
N TRP A 70 20.74 22.65 -31.26
CA TRP A 70 20.51 23.89 -30.51
C TRP A 70 21.49 24.99 -30.89
N THR A 71 20.99 26.13 -31.35
CA THR A 71 21.79 27.34 -31.52
C THR A 71 21.75 28.23 -30.28
N MET A 72 22.73 29.14 -30.14
CA MET A 72 22.73 30.16 -29.08
C MET A 72 21.45 31.01 -29.09
N ASN A 73 20.91 31.31 -30.28
CA ASN A 73 19.65 32.04 -30.41
C ASN A 73 18.44 31.20 -29.97
N ASP A 74 18.45 29.89 -30.22
CA ASP A 74 17.40 28.98 -29.73
C ASP A 74 17.35 28.96 -28.21
N TYR A 75 18.51 28.92 -27.55
CA TYR A 75 18.59 29.00 -26.09
C TYR A 75 18.03 30.32 -25.55
N ARG A 76 18.31 31.46 -26.18
CA ARG A 76 17.76 32.77 -25.80
C ARG A 76 16.24 32.83 -25.98
N TRP A 77 15.72 32.31 -27.09
CA TRP A 77 14.27 32.23 -27.32
C TRP A 77 13.58 31.26 -26.37
N TYR A 78 14.24 30.14 -26.05
CA TYR A 78 13.74 29.15 -25.10
C TYR A 78 13.61 29.75 -23.69
N THR A 79 14.65 30.43 -23.20
CA THR A 79 14.60 31.08 -21.88
C THR A 79 13.53 32.18 -21.85
N HIS A 80 13.43 32.98 -22.91
CA HIS A 80 12.40 33.99 -23.05
C HIS A 80 10.99 33.37 -22.99
N LEU A 81 10.67 32.42 -23.88
CA LEU A 81 9.36 31.76 -23.93
C LEU A 81 9.02 31.03 -22.62
N ARG A 82 10.02 30.42 -21.96
CA ARG A 82 9.86 29.80 -20.65
C ARG A 82 9.47 30.82 -19.58
N GLN A 83 10.16 31.96 -19.53
CA GLN A 83 9.88 33.06 -18.60
C GLN A 83 8.48 33.63 -18.86
N THR A 84 8.17 33.94 -20.12
CA THR A 84 6.85 34.45 -20.53
C THR A 84 5.73 33.49 -20.15
N LEU A 85 5.92 32.19 -20.37
CA LEU A 85 4.94 31.17 -20.05
C LEU A 85 4.77 30.99 -18.53
N HIS A 86 5.85 31.11 -17.76
CA HIS A 86 5.80 31.16 -16.30
C HIS A 86 4.97 32.36 -15.83
N ASP A 87 5.25 33.55 -16.35
CA ASP A 87 4.60 34.79 -15.93
C ASP A 87 3.12 34.86 -16.35
N LEU A 88 2.79 34.37 -17.55
CA LEU A 88 1.41 34.23 -18.02
C LEU A 88 0.63 33.27 -17.13
N ARG A 89 1.20 32.09 -16.81
CA ARG A 89 0.55 31.12 -15.90
C ARG A 89 0.36 31.71 -14.51
N ARG A 90 1.37 32.40 -13.98
CA ARG A 90 1.31 33.06 -12.68
C ARG A 90 0.24 34.14 -12.65
N THR A 91 0.13 34.95 -13.70
CA THR A 91 -0.87 36.01 -13.82
C THR A 91 -2.28 35.45 -13.88
N VAL A 92 -2.52 34.46 -14.75
CA VAL A 92 -3.84 33.81 -14.87
C VAL A 92 -4.22 33.12 -13.56
N ALA A 93 -3.29 32.44 -12.90
CA ALA A 93 -3.52 31.86 -11.58
C ALA A 93 -3.86 32.94 -10.55
N LYS A 94 -3.08 34.02 -10.47
CA LYS A 94 -3.31 35.13 -9.52
C LYS A 94 -4.69 35.76 -9.72
N GLN A 95 -5.11 36.00 -10.95
CA GLN A 95 -6.43 36.55 -11.26
C GLN A 95 -7.55 35.57 -10.89
N TYR A 96 -7.41 34.29 -11.27
CA TYR A 96 -8.39 33.25 -10.94
C TYR A 96 -8.55 33.07 -9.44
N TRP A 97 -7.45 32.91 -8.70
CA TRP A 97 -7.48 32.73 -7.25
C TRP A 97 -7.91 34.00 -6.53
N GLY A 98 -7.50 35.17 -7.01
CA GLY A 98 -7.96 36.46 -6.49
C GLY A 98 -9.48 36.56 -6.57
N LYS A 99 -10.06 36.34 -7.76
CA LYS A 99 -11.52 36.32 -7.94
C LYS A 99 -12.19 35.26 -7.07
N THR A 100 -11.64 34.05 -7.03
CA THR A 100 -12.19 32.94 -6.23
C THR A 100 -12.21 33.26 -4.73
N LEU A 101 -11.15 33.89 -4.22
CA LEU A 101 -11.05 34.31 -2.82
C LEU A 101 -12.04 35.43 -2.51
N THR A 102 -12.17 36.43 -3.38
CA THR A 102 -13.16 37.51 -3.25
C THR A 102 -14.60 36.97 -3.27
N ASP A 103 -14.91 36.03 -4.17
CA ASP A 103 -16.21 35.37 -4.23
C ASP A 103 -16.47 34.51 -2.97
N MET A 104 -15.42 33.93 -2.37
CA MET A 104 -15.51 33.17 -1.12
C MET A 104 -15.76 34.05 0.10
N THR A 105 -15.05 35.18 0.22
CA THR A 105 -15.23 36.12 1.34
C THR A 105 -16.60 36.80 1.27
N ALA A 106 -17.11 37.09 0.08
CA ALA A 106 -18.47 37.60 -0.10
C ALA A 106 -19.58 36.62 0.37
N GLN A 107 -19.33 35.31 0.31
CA GLN A 107 -20.30 34.26 0.65
C GLN A 107 -20.09 33.65 2.06
N TYR A 108 -19.27 34.27 2.92
CA TYR A 108 -18.79 33.67 4.18
C TYR A 108 -19.88 33.33 5.21
N LYS A 109 -21.09 33.88 5.06
CA LYS A 109 -22.22 33.67 5.99
C LYS A 109 -22.66 32.21 6.12
N VAL A 110 -22.17 31.29 5.27
CA VAL A 110 -22.43 29.84 5.37
C VAL A 110 -21.11 29.08 5.58
N PRO A 111 -20.73 28.78 6.85
CA PRO A 111 -19.47 28.11 7.19
C PRO A 111 -19.23 26.79 6.43
N ARG A 112 -20.29 26.02 6.18
CA ARG A 112 -20.24 24.77 5.40
C ARG A 112 -19.74 24.97 3.96
N ARG A 113 -20.15 26.06 3.30
CA ARG A 113 -19.75 26.37 1.91
C ARG A 113 -18.30 26.83 1.83
N PHE A 114 -17.86 27.61 2.82
CA PHE A 114 -16.46 28.04 2.94
C PHE A 114 -15.52 26.84 3.07
N TRP A 115 -15.77 25.95 4.04
CA TRP A 115 -14.94 24.75 4.26
C TRP A 115 -15.02 23.74 3.12
N SER A 116 -16.16 23.63 2.44
CA SER A 116 -16.28 22.81 1.23
C SER A 116 -15.41 23.35 0.09
N LYS A 117 -15.41 24.67 -0.16
CA LYS A 117 -14.58 25.29 -1.20
C LYS A 117 -13.10 25.21 -0.85
N GLN A 118 -12.72 25.49 0.40
CA GLN A 118 -11.33 25.43 0.88
C GLN A 118 -10.70 24.04 0.67
N LYS A 119 -11.44 22.95 0.94
CA LYS A 119 -11.00 21.58 0.63
C LYS A 119 -10.83 21.29 -0.85
N THR A 120 -11.57 21.99 -1.71
CA THR A 120 -11.39 21.90 -3.16
C THR A 120 -10.20 22.74 -3.65
N LEU A 121 -9.89 23.86 -2.98
CA LEU A 121 -8.72 24.70 -3.30
C LEU A 121 -7.40 24.07 -2.85
N SER A 122 -7.39 23.33 -1.73
CA SER A 122 -6.23 22.57 -1.26
C SER A 122 -5.95 21.31 -2.11
N GLY A 123 -6.37 21.33 -3.37
CA GLY A 123 -6.53 20.18 -4.24
C GLY A 123 -5.39 19.18 -4.11
N GLN A 124 -5.74 17.91 -3.90
CA GLN A 124 -4.83 16.84 -4.26
C GLN A 124 -4.51 17.04 -5.74
N THR A 125 -3.24 17.33 -6.00
CA THR A 125 -2.70 17.52 -7.34
C THR A 125 -3.12 16.36 -8.22
N LYS A 126 -3.48 16.68 -9.46
CA LYS A 126 -3.76 15.72 -10.55
C LYS A 126 -2.84 14.50 -10.41
N GLY A 127 -3.43 13.31 -10.61
CA GLY A 127 -2.70 12.05 -10.65
C GLY A 127 -1.54 12.08 -11.66
N PRO A 128 -0.66 11.05 -11.60
CA PRO A 128 0.53 10.99 -12.45
C PRO A 128 0.17 11.15 -13.93
N ASN A 129 1.17 11.57 -14.72
CA ASN A 129 1.12 11.89 -16.14
C ASN A 129 0.12 11.06 -16.97
N SER A 130 -0.47 11.66 -18.01
CA SER A 130 -1.44 10.96 -18.87
C SER A 130 -0.87 9.74 -19.61
N TYR A 131 0.46 9.57 -19.65
CA TYR A 131 1.15 8.48 -20.33
C TYR A 131 2.44 8.02 -19.61
N LEU A 132 2.83 6.78 -19.92
CA LEU A 132 4.16 6.23 -19.65
C LEU A 132 4.93 6.09 -20.96
N ILE A 133 6.25 5.98 -20.86
CA ILE A 133 7.17 5.77 -21.99
C ILE A 133 7.81 4.39 -21.78
N ASP A 134 7.83 3.57 -22.84
CA ASP A 134 8.55 2.29 -22.85
C ASP A 134 10.03 2.48 -23.27
N ASP A 135 10.78 1.38 -23.31
CA ASP A 135 12.21 1.41 -23.65
C ASP A 135 12.47 1.87 -25.10
N ASP A 136 11.50 1.65 -26.00
CA ASP A 136 11.51 2.12 -27.40
C ASP A 136 11.11 3.60 -27.54
N GLY A 137 10.73 4.27 -26.46
CA GLY A 137 10.32 5.67 -26.45
C GLY A 137 8.86 5.93 -26.87
N LEU A 138 8.06 4.89 -27.06
CA LEU A 138 6.64 4.96 -27.39
C LEU A 138 5.81 5.36 -26.16
N LYS A 139 4.78 6.18 -26.40
CA LYS A 139 3.92 6.72 -25.34
C LYS A 139 2.66 5.89 -25.18
N HIS A 140 2.47 5.35 -23.97
CA HIS A 140 1.35 4.50 -23.60
C HIS A 140 0.36 5.24 -22.71
N HIS A 141 -0.87 5.41 -23.21
CA HIS A 141 -1.93 6.19 -22.55
C HIS A 141 -2.98 5.33 -21.84
N SER A 142 -3.25 4.13 -22.35
CA SER A 142 -4.23 3.20 -21.78
C SER A 142 -3.76 2.62 -20.46
N ASP A 143 -4.68 2.42 -19.52
CA ASP A 143 -4.34 1.82 -18.22
C ASP A 143 -3.83 0.38 -18.38
N LYS A 144 -4.35 -0.37 -19.37
CA LYS A 144 -3.89 -1.73 -19.68
C LYS A 144 -2.47 -1.77 -20.24
N ASP A 145 -2.10 -0.77 -21.04
CA ASP A 145 -0.72 -0.64 -21.56
C ASP A 145 0.24 -0.28 -20.43
N LYS A 146 -0.17 0.66 -19.57
CA LYS A 146 0.62 1.06 -18.40
C LYS A 146 0.83 -0.09 -17.41
N GLU A 147 -0.22 -0.87 -17.14
CA GLU A 147 -0.15 -2.08 -16.33
C GLU A 147 0.92 -3.04 -16.86
N ARG A 148 0.88 -3.37 -18.16
CA ARG A 148 1.90 -4.22 -18.79
C ARG A 148 3.32 -3.69 -18.62
N LEU A 149 3.54 -2.40 -18.88
CA LEU A 149 4.86 -1.79 -18.71
C LEU A 149 5.37 -1.90 -17.28
N PHE A 150 4.49 -1.65 -16.30
CA PHE A 150 4.85 -1.84 -14.91
C PHE A 150 5.16 -3.30 -14.59
N THR A 151 4.36 -4.25 -15.05
CA THR A 151 4.62 -5.68 -14.85
C THR A 151 5.99 -6.06 -15.40
N THR A 152 6.30 -5.73 -16.66
CA THR A 152 7.58 -6.10 -17.29
C THR A 152 8.77 -5.52 -16.53
N ILE A 153 8.72 -4.24 -16.14
CA ILE A 153 9.83 -3.59 -15.44
C ILE A 153 10.00 -4.14 -14.03
N TRP A 154 8.91 -4.31 -13.28
CA TRP A 154 9.01 -4.82 -11.91
C TRP A 154 9.33 -6.30 -11.85
N GLU A 155 8.90 -7.09 -12.84
CA GLU A 155 9.34 -8.47 -13.00
C GLU A 155 10.87 -8.54 -13.18
N GLN A 156 11.46 -7.64 -13.97
CA GLN A 156 12.93 -7.57 -14.09
C GLN A 156 13.62 -7.13 -12.79
N VAL A 157 13.04 -6.16 -12.06
CA VAL A 157 13.62 -5.63 -10.81
C VAL A 157 13.54 -6.63 -9.65
N PHE A 158 12.58 -7.54 -9.66
CA PHE A 158 12.38 -8.56 -8.62
C PHE A 158 12.84 -9.96 -9.05
N LYS A 159 13.69 -10.06 -10.08
CA LYS A 159 14.43 -11.31 -10.33
C LYS A 159 15.54 -11.41 -9.29
N ASP A 160 15.76 -12.63 -8.84
CA ASP A 160 16.97 -12.96 -8.10
C ASP A 160 18.15 -12.78 -9.09
N ASP A 161 19.18 -12.04 -8.68
CA ASP A 161 20.35 -11.78 -9.52
C ASP A 161 21.19 -13.08 -9.55
N GLU A 162 21.10 -13.84 -10.65
CA GLU A 162 21.85 -15.10 -10.84
C GLU A 162 23.38 -14.93 -10.63
N ASP A 163 23.91 -13.72 -10.80
CA ASP A 163 25.33 -13.37 -10.60
C ASP A 163 25.70 -13.06 -9.13
N GLU A 164 24.74 -12.70 -8.25
CA GLU A 164 25.01 -12.55 -6.80
C GLU A 164 25.13 -13.94 -6.11
N ASP A 165 24.57 -14.98 -6.73
CA ASP A 165 24.65 -16.36 -6.25
C ASP A 165 26.03 -16.99 -6.45
N GLU A 166 26.86 -16.52 -7.40
CA GLU A 166 28.22 -17.08 -7.62
C GLU A 166 29.24 -16.64 -6.54
N GLU A 167 29.05 -15.50 -5.88
CA GLU A 167 30.01 -14.97 -4.89
C GLU A 167 29.51 -14.99 -3.43
N GLY A 168 28.21 -15.21 -3.17
CA GLY A 168 27.64 -15.01 -1.83
C GLY A 168 26.50 -15.94 -1.39
N ASN A 169 26.00 -16.82 -2.25
CA ASN A 169 25.00 -17.80 -1.88
C ASN A 169 25.66 -19.19 -1.84
N ASP A 170 25.98 -19.66 -0.63
CA ASP A 170 26.51 -21.00 -0.44
C ASP A 170 25.44 -21.98 -0.96
N ASP A 171 25.66 -22.65 -2.10
CA ASP A 171 24.76 -23.71 -2.63
C ASP A 171 24.43 -24.75 -1.52
N ASP A 172 25.34 -24.92 -0.57
CA ASP A 172 25.13 -25.69 0.67
C ASP A 172 23.95 -25.18 1.53
N GLY A 173 23.78 -23.86 1.66
CA GLY A 173 22.72 -23.23 2.46
C GLY A 173 21.32 -23.49 1.91
N ASP A 174 21.11 -23.30 0.61
CA ASP A 174 19.82 -23.57 -0.03
C ASP A 174 19.50 -25.06 -0.01
N ASN A 175 20.49 -25.92 -0.27
CA ASN A 175 20.33 -27.37 -0.14
C ASN A 175 19.97 -27.78 1.30
N ILE A 176 20.59 -27.19 2.32
CA ILE A 176 20.24 -27.43 3.74
C ILE A 176 18.79 -27.01 4.03
N VAL A 177 18.36 -25.85 3.55
CA VAL A 177 16.98 -25.37 3.77
C VAL A 177 15.98 -26.28 3.05
N HIS A 178 16.24 -26.64 1.81
CA HIS A 178 15.39 -27.54 1.04
C HIS A 178 15.30 -28.92 1.69
N ASP A 179 16.42 -29.49 2.15
CA ASP A 179 16.42 -30.75 2.87
C ASP A 179 15.69 -30.66 4.20
N PHE A 180 15.88 -29.57 4.95
CA PHE A 180 15.13 -29.34 6.19
C PHE A 180 13.62 -29.29 5.91
N MET A 181 13.19 -28.56 4.88
CA MET A 181 11.77 -28.46 4.50
C MET A 181 11.20 -29.79 4.03
N ARG A 182 11.98 -30.57 3.28
CA ARG A 182 11.62 -31.92 2.82
C ARG A 182 11.44 -32.88 4.00
N ILE A 183 12.41 -32.94 4.91
CA ILE A 183 12.40 -33.79 6.11
C ILE A 183 11.26 -33.37 7.04
N ASN A 184 11.06 -32.06 7.24
CA ASN A 184 10.05 -31.52 8.14
C ASN A 184 8.74 -31.15 7.44
N SER A 185 8.47 -31.69 6.24
CA SER A 185 7.27 -31.39 5.46
C SER A 185 5.99 -31.57 6.29
N HIS A 186 5.92 -32.64 7.08
CA HIS A 186 4.83 -32.91 8.02
C HIS A 186 4.57 -31.81 9.08
N ARG A 187 5.52 -30.90 9.31
CA ARG A 187 5.42 -29.77 10.25
C ARG A 187 5.21 -28.42 9.55
N THR A 188 5.60 -28.33 8.29
CA THR A 188 5.60 -27.08 7.52
C THR A 188 4.44 -26.99 6.54
N THR A 189 3.80 -28.11 6.20
CA THR A 189 2.57 -28.10 5.41
C THR A 189 1.34 -27.94 6.29
N PRO A 190 0.33 -27.18 5.84
CA PRO A 190 -0.96 -27.11 6.53
C PRO A 190 -1.61 -28.49 6.63
N GLU A 191 -2.35 -28.70 7.73
CA GLU A 191 -3.24 -29.85 7.87
C GLU A 191 -4.41 -29.74 6.89
N HIS A 192 -4.94 -30.88 6.47
CA HIS A 192 -6.12 -30.91 5.58
C HIS A 192 -7.38 -30.32 6.26
N MET A 193 -7.44 -30.36 7.59
CA MET A 193 -8.60 -29.93 8.37
C MET A 193 -8.18 -29.17 9.62
N ALA A 194 -9.04 -28.23 10.03
CA ALA A 194 -8.92 -27.56 11.31
C ALA A 194 -9.08 -28.54 12.47
N ASN A 195 -8.27 -28.35 13.51
CA ASN A 195 -8.29 -29.18 14.70
C ASN A 195 -8.28 -28.33 15.98
N PRO A 196 -9.43 -28.10 16.62
CA PRO A 196 -9.54 -27.23 17.78
C PRO A 196 -8.72 -27.70 18.99
N THR A 197 -8.40 -28.99 19.08
CA THR A 197 -7.59 -29.54 20.19
C THR A 197 -6.15 -29.02 20.18
N ARG A 198 -5.67 -28.50 19.04
CA ARG A 198 -4.36 -27.82 18.95
C ARG A 198 -4.37 -26.43 19.58
N LEU A 199 -5.56 -25.91 19.93
CA LEU A 199 -5.76 -24.59 20.52
C LEU A 199 -6.36 -24.66 21.94
N THR A 200 -6.20 -25.77 22.65
CA THR A 200 -6.71 -25.96 24.03
C THR A 200 -5.69 -25.65 25.12
N GLY A 201 -4.49 -25.22 24.75
CA GLY A 201 -3.44 -24.91 25.71
C GLY A 201 -3.66 -23.59 26.43
N THR A 202 -2.86 -23.41 27.48
CA THR A 202 -2.85 -22.19 28.31
C THR A 202 -1.78 -21.21 27.86
N SER A 203 -0.91 -21.58 26.92
CA SER A 203 0.12 -20.70 26.39
C SER A 203 -0.47 -19.72 25.37
N HIS A 204 0.23 -18.61 25.16
CA HIS A 204 -0.13 -17.63 24.14
C HIS A 204 -0.14 -18.24 22.73
N LEU A 205 0.64 -19.29 22.48
CA LEU A 205 0.77 -19.92 21.16
C LEU A 205 -0.39 -20.86 20.81
N ASP A 206 -0.94 -21.56 21.80
CA ASP A 206 -1.80 -22.73 21.60
C ASP A 206 -3.19 -22.54 22.24
N CYS A 207 -3.67 -21.30 22.31
CA CYS A 207 -5.02 -20.96 22.77
C CYS A 207 -5.92 -20.43 21.62
N VAL A 208 -7.23 -20.56 21.77
CA VAL A 208 -8.22 -20.01 20.82
C VAL A 208 -8.09 -18.48 20.72
N ILE A 209 -8.32 -17.93 19.53
CA ILE A 209 -8.30 -16.48 19.32
C ILE A 209 -9.58 -15.85 19.90
N SER A 210 -9.42 -15.12 21.00
CA SER A 210 -10.55 -14.52 21.70
C SER A 210 -11.09 -13.28 20.96
N THR A 211 -12.37 -12.96 21.21
CA THR A 211 -12.95 -11.76 20.61
C THR A 211 -12.30 -10.49 21.15
N GLU A 212 -11.85 -10.53 22.40
CA GLU A 212 -11.18 -9.49 23.16
C GLU A 212 -9.79 -9.19 22.58
N GLU A 213 -9.03 -10.22 22.22
CA GLU A 213 -7.76 -10.11 21.50
C GLU A 213 -7.95 -9.40 20.15
N LEU A 214 -8.95 -9.81 19.36
CA LEU A 214 -9.28 -9.13 18.10
C LEU A 214 -9.72 -7.68 18.31
N ARG A 215 -10.42 -7.37 19.41
CA ARG A 215 -10.78 -5.98 19.75
C ARG A 215 -9.54 -5.14 20.07
N ALA A 216 -8.55 -5.70 20.74
CA ALA A 216 -7.32 -5.01 21.07
C ALA A 216 -6.46 -4.73 19.83
N ILE A 217 -6.52 -5.61 18.82
CA ILE A 217 -5.68 -5.51 17.61
C ILE A 217 -6.31 -4.66 16.51
N ARG A 218 -7.65 -4.58 16.41
CA ARG A 218 -8.33 -3.75 15.38
C ARG A 218 -8.08 -2.23 15.52
N SER A 219 -7.48 -1.79 16.62
CA SER A 219 -7.16 -0.38 16.89
C SER A 219 -5.81 0.08 16.30
N SER A 220 -5.05 -0.82 15.64
CA SER A 220 -3.70 -0.55 15.10
C SER A 220 -3.65 0.64 14.13
N LYS A 221 -2.44 1.12 13.78
CA LYS A 221 -2.21 2.25 12.86
C LYS A 221 -3.11 2.16 11.61
N ALA A 222 -3.73 3.27 11.23
CA ALA A 222 -4.62 3.32 10.08
C ALA A 222 -3.84 3.02 8.79
N THR A 223 -4.15 1.91 8.15
CA THR A 223 -3.60 1.53 6.84
C THR A 223 -4.65 1.69 5.76
N ALA A 224 -4.22 1.94 4.53
CA ALA A 224 -5.10 1.88 3.37
C ALA A 224 -5.70 0.46 3.25
N PRO A 225 -6.98 0.34 2.84
CA PRO A 225 -7.62 -0.95 2.61
C PRO A 225 -6.99 -1.68 1.40
N GLY A 226 -7.11 -3.01 1.40
CA GLY A 226 -6.87 -3.82 0.20
C GLY A 226 -8.07 -3.79 -0.75
N SER A 227 -8.13 -4.78 -1.64
CA SER A 227 -9.12 -4.87 -2.73
C SER A 227 -10.57 -4.96 -2.23
N SER A 228 -10.80 -5.49 -1.02
CA SER A 228 -12.13 -5.55 -0.40
C SER A 228 -12.69 -4.18 0.00
N GLY A 229 -11.84 -3.16 0.12
CA GLY A 229 -12.21 -1.85 0.66
C GLY A 229 -12.47 -1.83 2.18
N ILE A 230 -12.30 -2.96 2.89
CA ILE A 230 -12.48 -3.04 4.34
C ILE A 230 -11.31 -2.34 5.03
N GLY A 231 -11.51 -1.08 5.42
CA GLY A 231 -10.55 -0.28 6.16
C GLY A 231 -10.69 -0.40 7.68
N LYS A 232 -9.73 0.21 8.40
CA LYS A 232 -9.73 0.28 9.88
C LYS A 232 -11.07 0.76 10.46
N THR A 233 -11.67 1.79 9.88
CA THR A 233 -12.93 2.37 10.37
C THR A 233 -14.06 1.35 10.39
N ILE A 234 -14.16 0.51 9.37
CA ILE A 234 -15.18 -0.54 9.30
C ILE A 234 -14.93 -1.55 10.43
N LEU A 235 -13.69 -2.01 10.59
CA LEU A 235 -13.29 -2.98 11.63
C LEU A 235 -13.57 -2.47 13.05
N LEU A 236 -13.37 -1.18 13.31
CA LEU A 236 -13.70 -0.54 14.59
C LEU A 236 -15.20 -0.58 14.92
N HIS A 237 -16.05 -0.44 13.91
CA HIS A 237 -17.51 -0.43 14.07
C HIS A 237 -18.16 -1.80 13.86
N LEU A 238 -17.38 -2.86 13.63
CA LEU A 238 -17.94 -4.20 13.51
C LEU A 238 -18.65 -4.64 14.81
N PRO A 239 -19.86 -5.23 14.70
CA PRO A 239 -20.55 -5.78 15.84
C PRO A 239 -19.79 -6.97 16.43
N ARG A 240 -19.97 -7.22 17.73
CA ARG A 240 -19.32 -8.35 18.44
C ARG A 240 -19.52 -9.68 17.73
N ALA A 241 -20.72 -9.93 17.19
CA ALA A 241 -21.02 -11.15 16.46
C ALA A 241 -20.16 -11.34 15.20
N ALA A 242 -19.89 -10.27 14.44
CA ALA A 242 -19.05 -10.33 13.25
C ALA A 242 -17.58 -10.57 13.59
N LEU A 243 -17.08 -9.93 14.66
CA LEU A 243 -15.74 -10.20 15.17
C LEU A 243 -15.57 -11.62 15.70
N ARG A 244 -16.57 -12.13 16.44
CA ARG A 244 -16.56 -13.51 16.93
C ARG A 244 -16.46 -14.50 15.79
N ARG A 245 -17.24 -14.30 14.72
CA ARG A 245 -17.15 -15.14 13.53
C ARG A 245 -15.76 -15.09 12.89
N LEU A 246 -15.17 -13.90 12.79
CA LEU A 246 -13.80 -13.76 12.27
C LEU A 246 -12.78 -14.49 13.16
N GLY A 247 -12.93 -14.42 14.49
CA GLY A 247 -12.08 -15.15 15.44
C GLY A 247 -12.20 -16.67 15.32
N HIS A 248 -13.39 -17.20 15.04
CA HIS A 248 -13.55 -18.63 14.76
C HIS A 248 -12.84 -19.04 13.47
N ILE A 249 -12.98 -18.26 12.39
CA ILE A 249 -12.27 -18.48 11.11
C ILE A 249 -10.75 -18.46 11.34
N TYR A 250 -10.25 -17.47 12.08
CA TYR A 250 -8.82 -17.35 12.39
C TYR A 250 -8.33 -18.50 13.26
N SER A 251 -9.11 -18.93 14.25
CA SER A 251 -8.73 -20.06 15.10
C SER A 251 -8.68 -21.36 14.30
N ALA A 252 -9.65 -21.59 13.42
CA ALA A 252 -9.63 -22.74 12.50
C ALA A 252 -8.38 -22.70 11.60
N ALA A 253 -8.09 -21.54 10.98
CA ALA A 253 -6.91 -21.34 10.15
C ALA A 253 -5.59 -21.62 10.89
N VAL A 254 -5.42 -21.04 12.09
CA VAL A 254 -4.22 -21.27 12.92
C VAL A 254 -4.12 -22.73 13.35
N SER A 255 -5.23 -23.37 13.74
CA SER A 255 -5.23 -24.77 14.14
C SER A 255 -4.83 -25.73 13.01
N ALA A 256 -5.11 -25.37 11.76
CA ALA A 256 -4.69 -26.10 10.58
C ALA A 256 -3.26 -25.71 10.12
N GLY A 257 -2.61 -24.72 10.72
CA GLY A 257 -1.35 -24.17 10.18
C GLY A 257 -1.52 -23.49 8.82
N TYR A 258 -2.72 -22.99 8.53
CA TYR A 258 -3.13 -22.47 7.22
C TYR A 258 -3.32 -20.96 7.26
N PHE A 259 -2.87 -20.28 6.19
CA PHE A 259 -3.22 -18.89 5.94
C PHE A 259 -4.22 -18.82 4.77
N PRO A 260 -5.43 -18.27 4.95
CA PRO A 260 -6.48 -18.24 3.93
C PRO A 260 -6.05 -17.58 2.61
N ASP A 261 -6.40 -18.20 1.47
CA ASP A 261 -5.98 -17.74 0.15
C ASP A 261 -6.53 -16.36 -0.18
N GLY A 262 -7.76 -16.08 0.25
CA GLY A 262 -8.39 -14.77 0.09
C GLY A 262 -7.64 -13.61 0.77
N LEU A 263 -6.68 -13.90 1.66
CA LEU A 263 -5.87 -12.89 2.36
C LEU A 263 -4.45 -12.75 1.78
N LYS A 264 -4.01 -13.69 0.92
CA LYS A 264 -2.67 -13.68 0.31
C LYS A 264 -2.55 -12.64 -0.80
N GLY A 265 -3.67 -12.30 -1.44
CA GLY A 265 -3.70 -11.31 -2.52
C GLY A 265 -3.40 -9.89 -2.05
N ALA A 266 -2.65 -9.14 -2.85
CA ALA A 266 -2.36 -7.73 -2.63
C ALA A 266 -2.80 -6.88 -3.83
N GLU A 267 -3.32 -5.69 -3.56
CA GLU A 267 -3.55 -4.68 -4.59
C GLU A 267 -2.33 -3.76 -4.69
N MET A 268 -1.61 -3.78 -5.81
CA MET A 268 -0.42 -2.96 -5.99
C MET A 268 -0.79 -1.51 -6.36
N ARG A 269 -0.30 -0.54 -5.57
CA ARG A 269 -0.41 0.88 -5.86
C ARG A 269 0.96 1.47 -6.15
N LEU A 270 1.10 2.13 -7.29
CA LEU A 270 2.36 2.70 -7.75
C LEU A 270 2.42 4.20 -7.40
N ILE A 271 3.34 4.56 -6.52
CA ILE A 271 3.54 5.95 -6.07
C ILE A 271 4.78 6.54 -6.77
N PRO A 272 4.67 7.68 -7.48
CA PRO A 272 5.82 8.29 -8.13
C PRO A 272 6.88 8.73 -7.11
N LYS A 273 8.16 8.44 -7.39
CA LYS A 273 9.31 8.93 -6.62
C LYS A 273 9.36 10.46 -6.71
N ALA A 274 9.52 11.13 -5.57
CA ALA A 274 9.61 12.59 -5.52
C ALA A 274 10.81 13.09 -6.35
N GLY A 275 10.62 14.13 -7.16
CA GLY A 275 11.68 14.74 -7.98
C GLY A 275 12.10 13.93 -9.21
N LYS A 276 11.46 12.79 -9.51
CA LYS A 276 11.76 11.96 -10.69
C LYS A 276 10.68 12.13 -11.77
N ASN A 277 11.03 11.81 -13.01
CA ASN A 277 10.09 11.94 -14.14
C ASN A 277 8.98 10.86 -14.04
N PRO A 278 7.68 11.24 -13.89
CA PRO A 278 6.60 10.28 -13.74
C PRO A 278 6.19 9.58 -15.06
N THR A 279 6.76 9.95 -16.22
CA THR A 279 6.51 9.17 -17.46
C THR A 279 7.31 7.88 -17.52
N GLN A 280 8.31 7.72 -16.65
CA GLN A 280 9.20 6.55 -16.64
C GLN A 280 8.69 5.54 -15.60
N PRO A 281 8.35 4.28 -15.97
CA PRO A 281 7.75 3.35 -15.03
C PRO A 281 8.67 2.95 -13.85
N GLY A 282 9.99 2.86 -14.07
CA GLY A 282 10.98 2.60 -13.01
C GLY A 282 11.11 3.71 -11.94
N ASN A 283 10.50 4.88 -12.20
CA ASN A 283 10.46 5.99 -11.24
C ASN A 283 9.29 5.91 -10.24
N TYR A 284 8.62 4.77 -10.13
CA TYR A 284 7.56 4.53 -9.16
C TYR A 284 8.05 3.67 -7.99
N ARG A 285 7.27 3.64 -6.92
CA ARG A 285 7.41 2.74 -5.77
C ARG A 285 6.17 1.85 -5.73
N PRO A 286 6.29 0.52 -5.87
CA PRO A 286 5.17 -0.37 -5.69
C PRO A 286 4.86 -0.45 -4.19
N ILE A 287 3.58 -0.30 -3.85
CA ILE A 287 3.08 -0.51 -2.49
C ILE A 287 1.99 -1.57 -2.56
N SER A 288 2.23 -2.70 -1.92
CA SER A 288 1.28 -3.81 -1.82
C SER A 288 0.23 -3.52 -0.74
N LEU A 289 -1.01 -3.29 -1.15
CA LEU A 289 -2.15 -3.11 -0.26
C LEU A 289 -2.80 -4.47 0.01
N LEU A 290 -2.33 -5.13 1.06
CA LEU A 290 -2.95 -6.34 1.61
C LEU A 290 -4.24 -6.03 2.39
N GLU A 291 -5.10 -7.03 2.50
CA GLU A 291 -6.33 -6.98 3.27
C GLU A 291 -6.11 -6.63 4.74
N VAL A 292 -6.81 -5.60 5.24
CA VAL A 292 -6.60 -5.11 6.62
C VAL A 292 -6.97 -6.16 7.66
N HIS A 293 -7.99 -6.96 7.35
CA HIS A 293 -8.38 -8.08 8.20
C HIS A 293 -7.34 -9.20 8.14
N GLY A 294 -6.72 -9.49 7.00
CA GLY A 294 -5.56 -10.42 6.93
C GLY A 294 -4.40 -9.97 7.82
N LYS A 295 -4.06 -8.68 7.78
CA LYS A 295 -3.08 -8.09 8.71
C LYS A 295 -3.50 -8.19 10.18
N MET A 296 -4.78 -8.38 10.51
CA MET A 296 -5.18 -8.65 11.89
C MET A 296 -4.74 -10.06 12.32
N LEU A 297 -4.88 -11.06 11.45
CA LEU A 297 -4.43 -12.42 11.72
C LEU A 297 -2.91 -12.48 11.90
N GLU A 298 -2.16 -11.86 10.98
CA GLU A 298 -0.69 -11.73 11.09
C GLU A 298 -0.27 -11.11 12.43
N ARG A 299 -0.98 -10.06 12.89
CA ARG A 299 -0.67 -9.41 14.17
C ARG A 299 -1.02 -10.26 15.38
N VAL A 300 -2.08 -11.07 15.31
CA VAL A 300 -2.42 -12.03 16.37
C VAL A 300 -1.26 -13.02 16.51
N VAL A 301 -0.88 -13.67 15.41
CA VAL A 301 0.21 -14.66 15.39
C VAL A 301 1.53 -14.01 15.80
N GLY A 302 1.89 -12.88 15.21
CA GLY A 302 3.13 -12.17 15.49
C GLY A 302 3.26 -11.71 16.95
N ARG A 303 2.16 -11.25 17.58
CA ARG A 303 2.18 -10.88 19.01
C ARG A 303 2.37 -12.11 19.91
N ARG A 304 1.70 -13.21 19.61
CA ARG A 304 1.82 -14.46 20.38
C ARG A 304 3.21 -15.04 20.27
N LEU A 305 3.77 -15.07 19.06
CA LEU A 305 5.14 -15.51 18.81
C LEU A 305 6.15 -14.60 19.52
N GLN A 306 5.99 -13.28 19.41
CA GLN A 306 6.88 -12.34 20.09
C GLN A 306 6.83 -12.49 21.61
N ALA A 307 5.65 -12.68 22.21
CA ALA A 307 5.52 -12.91 23.65
C ALA A 307 6.27 -14.16 24.08
N HIS A 308 6.07 -15.28 23.37
CA HIS A 308 6.76 -16.53 23.65
C HIS A 308 8.29 -16.40 23.51
N LEU A 309 8.79 -15.78 22.45
CA LEU A 309 10.22 -15.61 22.23
C LEU A 309 10.90 -14.74 23.31
N GLU A 310 10.18 -13.75 23.84
CA GLU A 310 10.67 -12.91 24.95
C GLU A 310 10.62 -13.65 26.30
N GLU A 311 9.51 -14.35 26.59
CA GLU A 311 9.30 -15.10 27.83
C GLU A 311 10.32 -16.24 27.99
N GLU A 312 10.62 -16.95 26.90
CA GLU A 312 11.59 -18.04 26.87
C GLU A 312 13.04 -17.55 26.67
N GLY A 313 13.27 -16.24 26.54
CA GLY A 313 14.61 -15.69 26.38
C GLY A 313 15.33 -16.11 25.08
N LEU A 314 14.57 -16.45 24.03
CA LEU A 314 15.09 -16.99 22.76
C LEU A 314 15.65 -15.91 21.82
N LEU A 315 15.47 -14.63 22.15
CA LEU A 315 15.99 -13.51 21.36
C LEU A 315 17.37 -13.07 21.83
N SER A 316 18.28 -12.90 20.88
CA SER A 316 19.62 -12.35 21.15
C SER A 316 19.55 -11.00 21.87
N THR A 317 20.45 -10.81 22.84
CA THR A 317 20.62 -9.52 23.54
C THR A 317 21.11 -8.42 22.62
N ALA A 318 21.72 -8.76 21.48
CA ALA A 318 22.15 -7.81 20.44
C ALA A 318 21.08 -7.57 19.36
N GLN A 319 19.90 -8.17 19.46
CA GLN A 319 18.81 -7.91 18.52
C GLN A 319 18.06 -6.62 18.89
N TYR A 320 18.20 -5.59 18.06
CA TYR A 320 17.55 -4.28 18.23
C TYR A 320 16.43 -4.02 17.21
N GLY A 321 16.52 -4.63 16.03
CA GLY A 321 15.48 -4.55 15.01
C GLY A 321 14.26 -5.39 15.39
N PHE A 322 13.06 -4.85 15.14
CA PHE A 322 11.77 -5.54 15.31
C PHE A 322 11.48 -6.08 16.72
N ARG A 323 12.24 -5.63 17.74
CA ARG A 323 12.05 -5.99 19.15
C ARG A 323 11.41 -4.84 19.92
N ARG A 324 10.42 -5.13 20.76
CA ARG A 324 9.70 -4.09 21.52
C ARG A 324 10.67 -3.35 22.44
N GLU A 325 10.46 -2.04 22.62
CA GLU A 325 11.29 -1.16 23.45
C GLU A 325 12.76 -1.02 23.00
N ARG A 326 13.11 -1.59 21.84
CA ARG A 326 14.42 -1.42 21.20
C ARG A 326 14.27 -0.69 19.87
N GLY A 327 15.33 0.00 19.47
CA GLY A 327 15.30 0.84 18.28
C GLY A 327 16.70 1.24 17.86
N THR A 328 16.79 1.96 16.75
CA THR A 328 18.06 2.32 16.12
C THR A 328 19.00 3.09 17.05
N VAL A 329 18.45 3.91 17.96
CA VAL A 329 19.25 4.64 18.96
C VAL A 329 20.01 3.70 19.87
N HIS A 330 19.36 2.67 20.42
CA HIS A 330 20.01 1.68 21.29
C HIS A 330 21.11 0.92 20.54
N ALA A 331 20.87 0.54 19.28
CA ALA A 331 21.86 -0.12 18.44
C ALA A 331 23.09 0.77 18.20
N ILE A 332 22.87 2.06 17.93
CA ILE A 332 23.95 3.04 17.74
C ILE A 332 24.75 3.21 19.03
N THR A 333 24.10 3.40 20.18
CA THR A 333 24.78 3.55 21.47
C THR A 333 25.71 2.38 21.75
N VAL A 334 25.24 1.15 21.57
CA VAL A 334 26.07 -0.04 21.79
C VAL A 334 27.20 -0.14 20.76
N ALA A 335 26.97 0.26 19.51
CA ALA A 335 28.02 0.29 18.49
C ALA A 335 29.09 1.36 18.76
N THR A 336 28.71 2.51 19.31
CA THR A 336 29.65 3.61 19.62
C THR A 336 30.40 3.42 20.94
N ASP A 337 29.78 2.74 21.91
CA ASP A 337 30.40 2.41 23.20
C ASP A 337 31.26 1.14 23.12
N TRP A 338 31.37 0.53 21.92
CA TRP A 338 32.24 -0.62 21.69
C TRP A 338 33.70 -0.21 21.97
N PRO A 339 34.41 -0.86 22.91
CA PRO A 339 35.77 -0.48 23.25
C PRO A 339 36.64 -0.54 22.00
N SER A 340 37.30 0.57 21.68
CA SER A 340 38.36 0.59 20.66
C SER A 340 39.54 -0.18 21.25
N THR A 341 39.58 -1.49 20.98
CA THR A 341 40.73 -2.35 21.29
C THR A 341 41.95 -1.97 20.46
#